data_AF-A0A0J7HXR3-F1
#
_entry.id   AF-A0A0J7HXR3-F1
#
_cell.length_a   1.000
_cell.length_b   1.000
_cell.length_c   1.000
_cell.angle_alpha   90.00
_cell.angle_beta   90.00
_cell.angle_gamma   90.00
#
_symmetry.space_group_name_H-M   'P 1'
#
loop_
_entity.id
_entity.type
_entity.pdbx_description
1 polymer ?
#
loop_
_entity_poly.entity_id
_entity_poly.type
_entity_poly.pdbx_seq_one_letter_code
_entity_poly.pdbx_strand_id
1 'polypeptide(L)'
;MKKSLLSLALLFVSTIATAQVGINTETPQATLHVAHTTGIAAPDEFKITNANGNMDMVVGTDGRVSIGGRRSIGSTANWERLYVIDTITTNASSGRFIGSDGNRLATFATRLIPTSNLGGSFIMSGTNAYVGLPSEFGFSAGSYAIGSSSRVEKNGSAFNDRLVGSKASVDISNGTVDNATGINGEVWMRGTGYSDNIYGNRSTVLIGNVPLKQPNVTAYLSALTASTAGKVGSYYAYTSQTTIEAPAQTQYVDNAYSFYVHESMENRINATNGKWAFYNNANIPSYFKGKIGIGTKAPTEMLVIENDGGSDEKDDVRIKTFSSTGSTPSLQVMRARGSAAAPVALQNGDSLGGLGFIGYLSTGFSTPMGTGITSLYKGNGTTYLTNLEFKTSNKTQALISEDGNLGINAGAAPKAKLHVIKGISDITPVIVTGLPSYTTEDAGVTDTALPSGGLYKVNGSNVLYVKP
;
A
#
# COMPACT_ATOMS: atom_id res chain seq x y z
N MET A 1 60.17 85.69 39.66
CA MET A 1 58.97 84.83 39.52
C MET A 1 59.35 83.34 39.67
N LYS A 2 59.73 82.88 40.87
CA LYS A 2 60.13 81.47 41.13
C LYS A 2 59.52 80.88 42.42
N LYS A 3 58.50 81.53 43.00
CA LYS A 3 57.88 81.09 44.27
C LYS A 3 56.44 80.56 44.14
N SER A 4 55.90 80.44 42.92
CA SER A 4 54.52 79.92 42.69
C SER A 4 54.43 78.48 42.19
N LEU A 5 55.55 77.77 41.97
CA LEU A 5 55.52 76.40 41.45
C LEU A 5 55.44 75.31 42.53
N LEU A 6 55.61 75.65 43.81
CA LEU A 6 55.57 74.64 44.89
C LEU A 6 54.14 74.38 45.40
N SER A 7 53.21 75.32 45.22
CA SER A 7 51.83 75.18 45.73
C SER A 7 50.93 74.33 44.82
N LEU A 8 51.29 74.14 43.54
CA LEU A 8 50.49 73.36 42.59
C LEU A 8 50.84 71.87 42.58
N ALA A 9 52.05 71.49 43.03
CA ALA A 9 52.46 70.09 43.14
C ALA A 9 51.87 69.38 44.37
N LEU A 10 51.40 70.11 45.39
CA LEU A 10 50.79 69.55 46.59
C LEU A 10 49.27 69.28 46.47
N LEU A 11 48.62 69.70 45.38
CA LEU A 11 47.17 69.49 45.19
C LEU A 11 46.83 68.22 44.37
N PHE A 12 47.82 67.50 43.85
CA PHE A 12 47.61 66.32 43.00
C PHE A 12 48.00 64.97 43.64
N VAL A 13 48.34 64.94 44.95
CA VAL A 13 48.72 63.70 45.67
C VAL A 13 47.66 63.26 46.71
N SER A 14 46.41 63.73 46.62
CA SER A 14 45.32 63.29 47.50
C SER A 14 44.29 62.38 46.84
N THR A 15 44.65 61.68 45.76
CA THR A 15 43.77 60.67 45.18
C THR A 15 43.92 59.33 45.89
N ILE A 16 42.75 58.80 46.27
CA ILE A 16 42.43 57.39 46.58
C ILE A 16 42.78 56.90 48.01
N ALA A 17 42.28 57.59 49.04
CA ALA A 17 41.89 56.87 50.26
C ALA A 17 40.51 56.24 50.00
N THR A 18 40.46 54.97 49.56
CA THR A 18 39.19 54.23 49.63
C THR A 18 38.82 54.09 51.10
N ALA A 19 37.67 54.61 51.50
CA ALA A 19 37.13 54.35 52.82
C ALA A 19 36.81 52.85 52.90
N GLN A 20 37.70 52.08 53.52
CA GLN A 20 37.43 50.69 53.85
C GLN A 20 36.62 50.67 55.15
N VAL A 21 35.45 50.03 55.11
CA VAL A 21 34.60 49.85 56.30
C VAL A 21 34.89 48.48 56.88
N GLY A 22 35.60 48.47 58.03
CA GLY A 22 35.76 47.28 58.86
C GLY A 22 34.64 47.21 59.90
N ILE A 23 33.87 46.12 59.92
CA ILE A 23 32.97 45.80 61.05
C ILE A 23 33.64 44.68 61.84
N ASN A 24 33.96 44.93 63.12
CA ASN A 24 34.69 44.01 64.02
C ASN A 24 36.10 43.59 63.55
N THR A 25 36.77 44.41 62.72
CA THR A 25 38.21 44.28 62.42
C THR A 25 38.86 45.65 62.37
N GLU A 26 40.00 45.78 63.03
CA GLU A 26 40.82 47.01 62.99
C GLU A 26 41.62 47.13 61.68
N THR A 27 41.74 46.04 60.90
CA THR A 27 42.45 45.99 59.61
C THR A 27 41.55 45.40 58.52
N PRO A 28 40.65 46.20 57.92
CA PRO A 28 39.83 45.74 56.80
C PRO A 28 40.69 45.34 55.59
N GLN A 29 40.47 44.16 55.02
CA GLN A 29 41.23 43.66 53.85
C GLN A 29 40.53 43.95 52.51
N ALA A 30 39.28 44.42 52.56
CA ALA A 30 38.46 44.77 51.42
C ALA A 30 37.65 46.03 51.73
N THR A 31 37.00 46.63 50.72
CA THR A 31 36.18 47.85 50.85
C THR A 31 35.08 47.72 51.91
N LEU A 32 34.59 46.50 52.12
CA LEU A 32 33.80 46.08 53.27
C LEU A 32 34.41 44.78 53.82
N HIS A 33 34.96 44.81 55.03
CA HIS A 33 35.48 43.62 55.72
C HIS A 33 34.72 43.44 57.03
N VAL A 34 33.93 42.37 57.14
CA VAL A 34 33.29 41.98 58.39
C VAL A 34 34.08 40.81 58.96
N ALA A 35 34.82 41.04 60.05
CA ALA A 35 35.53 39.96 60.73
C ALA A 35 34.78 39.53 61.99
N HIS A 36 34.89 38.25 62.32
CA HIS A 36 34.26 37.70 63.51
C HIS A 36 35.19 37.77 64.72
N THR A 37 34.75 38.38 65.81
CA THR A 37 35.49 38.45 67.08
C THR A 37 34.96 37.39 68.04
N THR A 38 35.51 36.17 67.96
CA THR A 38 35.79 35.23 69.09
C THR A 38 35.96 33.79 68.58
N GLY A 39 36.90 33.06 69.18
CA GLY A 39 37.42 31.78 68.73
C GLY A 39 36.51 30.58 68.96
N ILE A 40 35.49 30.42 68.12
CA ILE A 40 34.69 29.20 68.01
C ILE A 40 34.90 28.63 66.59
N ALA A 41 35.28 27.36 66.50
CA ALA A 41 35.85 26.73 65.31
C ALA A 41 34.84 26.34 64.20
N ALA A 42 33.77 27.10 64.03
CA ALA A 42 32.85 26.93 62.90
C ALA A 42 32.45 28.30 62.33
N PRO A 43 32.43 28.49 61.00
CA PRO A 43 31.95 29.73 60.42
C PRO A 43 30.46 29.89 60.73
N ASP A 44 30.06 31.00 61.35
CA ASP A 44 28.65 31.29 61.60
C ASP A 44 27.95 31.69 60.29
N GLU A 45 26.74 31.17 60.10
CA GLU A 45 25.87 31.45 58.95
C GLU A 45 25.52 32.95 58.87
N PHE A 46 25.59 33.55 57.67
CA PHE A 46 25.02 34.87 57.44
C PHE A 46 23.49 34.75 57.37
N LYS A 47 22.79 35.36 58.33
CA LYS A 47 21.34 35.30 58.49
C LYS A 47 20.73 36.67 58.25
N ILE A 48 19.84 36.77 57.27
CA ILE A 48 18.92 37.90 57.16
C ILE A 48 17.59 37.47 57.77
N THR A 49 17.25 38.02 58.93
CA THR A 49 15.94 37.84 59.57
C THR A 49 15.03 39.02 59.25
N ASN A 50 13.76 38.74 58.93
CA ASN A 50 12.75 39.79 58.83
C ASN A 50 12.33 40.29 60.23
N ALA A 51 11.52 41.35 60.27
CA ALA A 51 11.05 41.98 61.50
C ALA A 51 10.33 41.03 62.49
N ASN A 52 9.87 39.87 62.02
CA ASN A 52 9.20 38.85 62.83
C ASN A 52 10.14 37.74 63.32
N GLY A 53 11.45 37.87 63.12
CA GLY A 53 12.45 36.88 63.53
C GLY A 53 12.55 35.64 62.63
N ASN A 54 11.87 35.64 61.48
CA ASN A 54 11.97 34.53 60.51
C ASN A 54 13.17 34.75 59.58
N MET A 55 13.95 33.71 59.32
CA MET A 55 15.10 33.76 58.40
C MET A 55 14.61 33.80 56.95
N ASP A 56 14.87 34.91 56.26
CA ASP A 56 14.51 35.12 54.85
C ASP A 56 15.59 34.54 53.93
N MET A 57 16.85 34.65 54.33
CA MET A 57 18.00 34.11 53.60
C MET A 57 19.05 33.57 54.58
N VAL A 58 19.49 32.34 54.35
CA VAL A 58 20.61 31.71 55.06
C VAL A 58 21.66 31.30 54.04
N VAL A 59 22.88 31.80 54.19
CA VAL A 59 24.03 31.31 53.45
C VAL A 59 24.80 30.34 54.35
N GLY A 60 24.74 29.06 53.99
CA GLY A 60 25.45 28.00 54.68
C GLY A 60 26.96 28.09 54.47
N THR A 61 27.70 27.51 55.41
CA THR A 61 29.18 27.42 55.36
C THR A 61 29.71 26.60 54.19
N ASP A 62 28.84 25.83 53.53
CA ASP A 62 29.10 25.04 52.32
C ASP A 62 28.86 25.83 51.02
N GLY A 63 28.58 27.14 51.11
CA GLY A 63 28.34 28.02 49.96
C GLY A 63 26.93 27.94 49.37
N ARG A 64 26.00 27.25 50.02
CA ARG A 64 24.61 27.15 49.58
C ARG A 64 23.75 28.27 50.16
N VAL A 65 22.79 28.73 49.36
CA VAL A 65 21.82 29.77 49.75
C VAL A 65 20.43 29.12 49.88
N SER A 66 19.80 29.28 51.03
CA SER A 66 18.38 28.97 51.24
C SER A 66 17.58 30.27 51.35
N ILE A 67 16.42 30.33 50.69
CA ILE A 67 15.49 31.48 50.74
C ILE A 67 14.10 30.96 51.09
N GLY A 68 13.47 31.52 52.13
CA GLY A 68 12.04 31.32 52.42
C GLY A 68 11.61 30.04 53.15
N GLY A 69 12.51 29.26 53.74
CA GLY A 69 12.15 28.06 54.51
C GLY A 69 11.93 28.31 56.00
N ARG A 70 10.72 28.05 56.54
CA ARG A 70 10.47 28.01 57.99
C ARG A 70 11.26 26.84 58.63
N ARG A 71 12.44 27.13 59.16
CA ARG A 71 13.22 26.14 59.95
C ARG A 71 12.77 26.20 61.42
N SER A 72 12.26 25.09 61.95
CA SER A 72 12.14 24.94 63.41
C SER A 72 13.54 24.70 64.00
N ILE A 73 13.88 25.41 65.06
CA ILE A 73 15.18 25.35 65.74
C ILE A 73 15.37 23.92 66.30
N GLY A 74 16.37 23.18 65.78
CA GLY A 74 16.79 21.88 66.34
C GLY A 74 16.94 20.69 65.37
N SER A 75 16.59 20.79 64.07
CA SER A 75 16.76 19.67 63.13
C SER A 75 18.07 19.74 62.32
N THR A 76 18.78 18.61 62.22
CA THR A 76 19.93 18.40 61.33
C THR A 76 19.50 18.54 59.86
N ALA A 77 20.24 19.32 59.09
CA ALA A 77 19.89 19.68 57.70
C ALA A 77 20.04 18.47 56.75
N ASN A 78 18.91 17.90 56.32
CA ASN A 78 18.88 17.14 55.06
C ASN A 78 18.77 18.16 53.93
N TRP A 79 19.85 18.36 53.18
CA TRP A 79 19.88 19.18 51.98
C TRP A 79 19.16 18.45 50.84
N GLU A 80 17.85 18.34 50.93
CA GLU A 80 17.05 17.89 49.80
C GLU A 80 16.91 19.02 48.79
N ARG A 81 17.10 18.64 47.53
CA ARG A 81 17.08 19.50 46.33
C ARG A 81 15.94 20.50 46.38
N LEU A 82 16.22 21.73 45.94
CA LEU A 82 15.27 22.84 45.77
C LEU A 82 13.86 22.34 45.42
N TYR A 83 13.03 22.19 46.45
CA TYR A 83 11.66 21.75 46.31
C TYR A 83 10.82 23.01 46.15
N VAL A 84 10.74 23.50 44.91
CA VAL A 84 9.77 24.55 44.56
C VAL A 84 8.39 23.90 44.58
N ILE A 85 7.75 23.84 45.75
CA ILE A 85 6.31 23.60 45.84
C ILE A 85 5.66 24.90 45.41
N ASP A 86 5.49 25.08 44.11
CA ASP A 86 4.54 26.07 43.63
C ASP A 86 3.21 25.33 43.46
N THR A 87 2.40 25.28 44.52
CA THR A 87 0.96 25.10 44.33
C THR A 87 0.44 26.44 43.83
N ILE A 88 0.59 26.68 42.52
CA ILE A 88 0.07 27.89 41.88
C ILE A 88 -1.46 27.76 41.81
N THR A 89 -2.13 28.20 42.86
CA THR A 89 -3.57 28.50 42.84
C THR A 89 -3.80 29.90 42.30
N THR A 90 -3.41 30.16 41.05
CA THR A 90 -3.83 31.39 40.35
C THR A 90 -4.47 31.04 39.02
N ASN A 91 -5.64 31.66 38.77
CA ASN A 91 -6.34 31.66 37.49
C ASN A 91 -5.47 32.36 36.44
N ALA A 92 -4.50 31.65 35.86
CA ALA A 92 -3.74 32.14 34.73
C ALA A 92 -4.50 31.79 33.45
N SER A 93 -5.35 32.71 32.98
CA SER A 93 -6.16 32.53 31.76
C SER A 93 -5.34 32.58 30.46
N SER A 94 -4.04 32.86 30.52
CA SER A 94 -3.14 32.82 29.36
C SER A 94 -1.68 33.01 29.78
N GLY A 95 -0.96 31.92 30.03
CA GLY A 95 0.47 31.94 30.30
C GLY A 95 1.21 30.92 29.42
N ARG A 96 2.16 31.40 28.61
CA ARG A 96 3.05 30.55 27.80
C ARG A 96 4.24 30.14 28.66
N PHE A 97 4.24 28.93 29.20
CA PHE A 97 5.37 28.40 29.96
C PHE A 97 6.47 27.92 28.99
N ILE A 98 7.57 28.66 28.91
CA ILE A 98 8.80 28.23 28.24
C ILE A 98 9.85 28.05 29.35
N GLY A 99 9.99 26.83 29.86
CA GLY A 99 11.19 26.45 30.59
C GLY A 99 12.22 25.94 29.59
N SER A 100 13.19 26.78 29.23
CA SER A 100 14.25 26.42 28.28
C SER A 100 15.62 26.50 28.93
N ASP A 101 16.09 25.35 29.42
CA ASP A 101 17.50 25.14 29.69
C ASP A 101 17.91 23.98 28.77
N GLY A 102 18.68 24.29 27.74
CA GLY A 102 18.92 23.48 26.54
C GLY A 102 19.63 22.13 26.72
N ASN A 103 19.30 21.33 27.73
CA ASN A 103 19.55 19.89 27.74
C ASN A 103 18.63 19.18 28.74
N ARG A 104 17.55 18.60 28.20
CA ARG A 104 16.66 17.59 28.85
C ARG A 104 15.92 18.06 30.11
N LEU A 105 14.71 18.54 29.91
CA LEU A 105 13.67 18.55 30.94
C LEU A 105 13.17 17.11 31.16
N ALA A 106 13.78 16.39 32.10
CA ALA A 106 13.22 15.13 32.59
C ALA A 106 12.15 15.44 33.63
N THR A 107 10.92 15.75 33.18
CA THR A 107 9.77 15.78 34.08
C THR A 107 9.44 14.35 34.50
N PHE A 108 9.88 13.94 35.68
CA PHE A 108 9.35 12.74 36.32
C PHE A 108 7.96 13.08 36.87
N ALA A 109 6.93 12.61 36.18
CA ALA A 109 5.54 12.53 36.63
C ALA A 109 4.96 13.80 37.29
N THR A 110 4.84 14.90 36.55
CA THR A 110 4.00 16.04 36.97
C THR A 110 2.54 15.75 36.62
N ARG A 111 1.70 15.53 37.63
CA ARG A 111 0.24 15.49 37.47
C ARG A 111 -0.32 16.91 37.59
N LEU A 112 -0.54 17.57 36.47
CA LEU A 112 -1.29 18.83 36.43
C LEU A 112 -2.79 18.52 36.51
N ILE A 113 -3.46 19.04 37.54
CA ILE A 113 -4.93 19.00 37.67
C ILE A 113 -5.43 20.45 37.59
N PRO A 114 -5.66 21.00 36.39
CA PRO A 114 -6.26 22.32 36.28
C PRO A 114 -7.73 22.28 36.73
N THR A 115 -8.15 23.29 37.48
CA THR A 115 -9.54 23.44 37.98
C THR A 115 -10.42 24.31 37.07
N SER A 116 -9.88 24.83 35.96
CA SER A 116 -10.61 25.63 34.98
C SER A 116 -10.04 25.44 33.56
N ASN A 117 -10.84 25.76 32.53
CA ASN A 117 -10.47 25.62 31.12
C ASN A 117 -9.21 26.45 30.79
N LEU A 118 -8.10 25.78 30.47
CA LEU A 118 -6.89 26.44 29.97
C LEU A 118 -7.03 26.67 28.47
N GLY A 119 -7.20 27.92 28.05
CA GLY A 119 -7.07 28.31 26.64
C GLY A 119 -5.60 28.48 26.27
N GLY A 120 -4.97 27.43 25.73
CA GLY A 120 -3.59 27.50 25.26
C GLY A 120 -3.06 26.18 24.71
N SER A 121 -2.08 26.25 23.80
CA SER A 121 -1.40 25.07 23.27
C SER A 121 -0.40 24.52 24.29
N PHE A 122 -0.57 23.26 24.67
CA PHE A 122 0.34 22.56 25.58
C PHE A 122 1.24 21.61 24.76
N ILE A 123 2.55 21.87 24.74
CA ILE A 123 3.54 21.00 24.08
C ILE A 123 4.32 20.27 25.19
N MET A 124 4.07 18.98 25.36
CA MET A 124 4.90 18.12 26.21
C MET A 124 5.82 17.28 25.33
N SER A 125 7.13 17.47 25.45
CA SER A 125 8.13 16.60 24.81
C SER A 125 8.83 15.76 25.88
N GLY A 126 8.68 14.43 25.84
CA GLY A 126 9.37 13.52 26.75
C GLY A 126 9.04 12.05 26.50
N THR A 127 9.92 11.15 26.93
CA THR A 127 9.69 9.71 26.97
C THR A 127 8.81 9.42 28.20
N ASN A 128 7.53 9.06 28.01
CA ASN A 128 6.53 8.80 29.07
C ASN A 128 5.84 10.05 29.68
N ALA A 129 5.34 10.97 28.85
CA ALA A 129 4.41 12.00 29.32
C ALA A 129 3.01 11.41 29.54
N TYR A 130 2.45 11.60 30.74
CA TYR A 130 1.08 11.18 31.09
C TYR A 130 0.25 12.41 31.47
N VAL A 131 -0.86 12.62 30.78
CA VAL A 131 -1.79 13.72 31.05
C VAL A 131 -3.14 13.09 31.41
N GLY A 132 -3.43 13.02 32.70
CA GLY A 132 -4.73 12.59 33.20
C GLY A 132 -5.65 13.79 33.37
N LEU A 133 -6.72 13.88 32.58
CA LEU A 133 -7.68 14.99 32.66
C LEU A 133 -9.00 14.54 33.29
N PRO A 134 -9.64 15.38 34.13
CA PRO A 134 -10.99 15.15 34.59
C PRO A 134 -12.00 15.22 33.41
N SER A 135 -13.18 14.63 33.60
CA SER A 135 -14.18 14.40 32.55
C SER A 135 -14.79 15.66 31.93
N GLU A 136 -14.58 16.81 32.56
CA GLU A 136 -15.18 18.09 32.19
C GLU A 136 -14.23 18.99 31.39
N PHE A 137 -13.01 18.52 31.07
CA PHE A 137 -11.99 19.33 30.41
C PHE A 137 -12.11 19.29 28.87
N GLY A 138 -12.44 20.44 28.28
CA GLY A 138 -12.44 20.64 26.83
C GLY A 138 -11.12 21.24 26.35
N PHE A 139 -10.43 20.58 25.41
CA PHE A 139 -9.38 21.24 24.64
C PHE A 139 -10.05 22.10 23.56
N SER A 140 -9.62 23.35 23.41
CA SER A 140 -9.92 24.12 22.20
C SER A 140 -9.07 23.59 21.03
N ALA A 141 -9.65 23.49 19.84
CA ALA A 141 -9.00 22.96 18.64
C ALA A 141 -7.55 23.48 18.44
N GLY A 142 -6.59 22.56 18.28
CA GLY A 142 -5.21 22.90 17.90
C GLY A 142 -4.11 22.49 18.88
N SER A 143 -4.35 21.56 19.81
CA SER A 143 -3.33 21.00 20.69
C SER A 143 -2.58 19.84 20.00
N TYR A 144 -1.25 19.83 20.14
CA TYR A 144 -0.37 18.83 19.54
C TYR A 144 0.33 18.04 20.65
N ALA A 145 0.00 16.76 20.80
CA ALA A 145 0.82 15.85 21.59
C ALA A 145 1.90 15.24 20.69
N ILE A 146 3.17 15.57 20.93
CA ILE A 146 4.33 15.09 20.18
C ILE A 146 5.24 14.30 21.12
N GLY A 147 5.21 12.98 21.04
CA GLY A 147 6.03 12.10 21.88
C GLY A 147 6.29 10.73 21.28
N SER A 148 7.39 10.10 21.71
CA SER A 148 7.77 8.74 21.29
C SER A 148 6.95 7.65 21.99
N SER A 149 6.26 7.98 23.07
CA SER A 149 5.31 7.13 23.80
C SER A 149 4.34 8.03 24.55
N SER A 150 3.18 8.30 23.94
CA SER A 150 2.15 9.19 24.49
C SER A 150 0.87 8.39 24.70
N ARG A 151 0.34 8.42 25.92
CA ARG A 151 -0.98 7.85 26.23
C ARG A 151 -1.93 8.99 26.57
N VAL A 152 -3.03 9.08 25.83
CA VAL A 152 -4.12 10.03 26.12
C VAL A 152 -5.33 9.21 26.52
N GLU A 153 -5.69 9.27 27.80
CA GLU A 153 -6.95 8.73 28.32
C GLU A 153 -7.91 9.89 28.55
N LYS A 154 -9.05 9.91 27.85
CA LYS A 154 -10.09 10.91 28.09
C LYS A 154 -11.45 10.24 28.28
N ASN A 155 -12.08 10.56 29.41
CA ASN A 155 -13.48 10.25 29.69
C ASN A 155 -14.33 11.51 29.49
N GLY A 156 -14.79 11.84 28.27
CA GLY A 156 -15.69 12.99 28.10
C GLY A 156 -15.83 13.50 26.67
N SER A 157 -16.95 14.17 26.37
CA SER A 157 -17.41 14.49 25.02
C SER A 157 -16.50 15.45 24.23
N ALA A 158 -16.16 15.03 23.01
CA ALA A 158 -15.45 15.72 21.92
C ALA A 158 -13.92 15.88 22.07
N PHE A 159 -13.20 15.52 20.99
CA PHE A 159 -11.77 15.75 20.77
C PHE A 159 -11.60 16.20 19.30
N ASN A 160 -11.12 17.41 19.06
CA ASN A 160 -10.76 17.91 17.73
C ASN A 160 -9.26 18.21 17.71
N ASP A 161 -8.43 17.17 17.80
CA ASP A 161 -6.99 17.35 17.85
C ASP A 161 -6.21 16.38 16.98
N ARG A 162 -5.04 16.85 16.57
CA ARG A 162 -4.09 16.13 15.73
C ARG A 162 -3.05 15.45 16.60
N LEU A 163 -3.10 14.13 16.69
CA LEU A 163 -2.11 13.35 17.43
C LEU A 163 -0.93 12.99 16.51
N VAL A 164 0.30 13.25 16.95
CA VAL A 164 1.53 12.92 16.18
C VAL A 164 2.55 12.24 17.08
N GLY A 165 2.70 10.92 17.02
CA GLY A 165 3.69 10.22 17.86
C GLY A 165 3.99 8.80 17.43
N SER A 166 5.26 8.36 17.60
CA SER A 166 5.74 7.08 17.06
C SER A 166 5.22 5.84 17.80
N LYS A 167 4.72 5.97 19.04
CA LYS A 167 3.95 4.95 19.79
C LYS A 167 2.85 5.63 20.60
N ALA A 168 1.81 6.09 19.94
CA ALA A 168 0.68 6.67 20.64
C ALA A 168 -0.39 5.60 20.92
N SER A 169 -0.92 5.59 22.14
CA SER A 169 -2.16 4.86 22.46
C SER A 169 -3.19 5.89 22.89
N VAL A 170 -4.33 5.86 22.24
CA VAL A 170 -5.47 6.71 22.57
C VAL A 170 -6.56 5.77 23.04
N ASP A 171 -7.03 5.97 24.26
CA ASP A 171 -8.20 5.29 24.82
C ASP A 171 -9.27 6.36 25.07
N ILE A 172 -10.26 6.40 24.17
CA ILE A 172 -11.39 7.33 24.26
C ILE A 172 -12.59 6.50 24.60
N SER A 173 -13.27 6.84 25.68
CA SER A 173 -14.52 6.19 26.10
C SER A 173 -15.77 6.87 25.56
N ASN A 174 -15.69 8.14 25.13
CA ASN A 174 -16.75 8.92 24.47
C ASN A 174 -16.15 10.19 23.82
N GLY A 175 -16.09 10.33 22.49
CA GLY A 175 -15.56 11.54 21.81
C GLY A 175 -15.17 11.36 20.34
N THR A 176 -14.94 12.45 19.60
CA THR A 176 -14.48 12.41 18.19
C THR A 176 -12.96 12.31 18.09
N VAL A 177 -12.38 11.78 17.00
CA VAL A 177 -10.96 11.94 16.64
C VAL A 177 -10.87 12.32 15.16
N ASP A 178 -10.56 13.58 14.87
CA ASP A 178 -10.52 14.08 13.50
C ASP A 178 -9.30 13.58 12.71
N ASN A 179 -8.10 13.62 13.29
CA ASN A 179 -6.89 13.26 12.54
C ASN A 179 -5.76 12.68 13.43
N ALA A 180 -5.49 11.39 13.34
CA ALA A 180 -4.38 10.74 14.02
C ALA A 180 -3.29 10.38 12.99
N THR A 181 -2.11 10.99 13.06
CA THR A 181 -1.03 10.78 12.06
C THR A 181 0.26 10.26 12.71
N GLY A 182 0.89 9.24 12.14
CA GLY A 182 2.26 8.82 12.49
C GLY A 182 2.39 7.79 13.61
N ILE A 183 1.31 7.08 13.93
CA ILE A 183 1.25 6.10 15.03
C ILE A 183 1.87 4.75 14.59
N ASN A 184 2.91 4.26 15.30
CA ASN A 184 3.27 2.83 15.33
C ASN A 184 2.84 2.23 16.68
N GLY A 185 1.53 2.14 16.91
CA GLY A 185 0.94 1.76 18.20
C GLY A 185 -0.51 1.31 18.05
N GLU A 186 -1.12 0.94 19.18
CA GLU A 186 -2.49 0.44 19.25
C GLU A 186 -3.46 1.58 19.60
N VAL A 187 -4.46 1.80 18.75
CA VAL A 187 -5.54 2.77 18.98
C VAL A 187 -6.76 2.01 19.49
N TRP A 188 -7.20 2.33 20.71
CA TRP A 188 -8.38 1.72 21.33
C TRP A 188 -9.51 2.76 21.36
N MET A 189 -10.57 2.53 20.61
CA MET A 189 -11.78 3.36 20.70
C MET A 189 -12.86 2.57 21.43
N ARG A 190 -13.25 2.99 22.63
CA ARG A 190 -14.29 2.36 23.45
C ARG A 190 -15.48 3.34 23.57
N GLY A 191 -16.72 2.89 23.48
CA GLY A 191 -17.91 3.78 23.65
C GLY A 191 -18.29 4.63 22.41
N THR A 192 -19.08 5.71 22.53
CA THR A 192 -19.90 6.21 21.39
C THR A 192 -19.23 7.26 20.47
N GLY A 193 -17.91 7.22 20.30
CA GLY A 193 -17.11 8.21 19.57
C GLY A 193 -16.77 7.99 18.08
N TYR A 194 -16.85 9.01 17.22
CA TYR A 194 -16.51 8.87 15.79
C TYR A 194 -15.01 9.16 15.50
N SER A 195 -14.39 8.48 14.53
CA SER A 195 -13.09 8.91 13.95
C SER A 195 -13.21 9.19 12.45
N ASP A 196 -12.47 10.19 11.96
CA ASP A 196 -12.49 10.62 10.56
C ASP A 196 -11.25 10.12 9.79
N ASN A 197 -10.03 10.50 10.19
CA ASN A 197 -8.81 10.06 9.52
C ASN A 197 -7.77 9.46 10.48
N ILE A 198 -7.41 8.19 10.29
CA ILE A 198 -6.34 7.51 11.04
C ILE A 198 -5.25 7.09 10.05
N TYR A 199 -4.08 7.73 10.15
CA TYR A 199 -2.87 7.44 9.38
C TYR A 199 -1.80 6.83 10.30
N GLY A 200 -1.61 5.52 10.22
CA GLY A 200 -0.66 4.77 11.05
C GLY A 200 0.29 3.89 10.23
N ASN A 201 1.50 3.66 10.73
CA ASN A 201 2.40 2.65 10.20
C ASN A 201 2.48 1.55 11.28
N ARG A 202 2.05 0.32 11.00
CA ARG A 202 1.93 -0.80 11.96
C ARG A 202 1.00 -0.53 13.15
N SER A 203 -0.24 -0.09 12.90
CA SER A 203 -1.21 0.15 13.96
C SER A 203 -2.22 -0.99 14.06
N THR A 204 -2.51 -1.46 15.26
CA THR A 204 -3.72 -2.25 15.52
C THR A 204 -4.81 -1.27 15.93
N VAL A 205 -5.95 -1.29 15.25
CA VAL A 205 -7.09 -0.44 15.59
C VAL A 205 -8.18 -1.34 16.14
N LEU A 206 -8.45 -1.23 17.43
CA LEU A 206 -9.54 -1.92 18.09
C LEU A 206 -10.70 -0.94 18.28
N ILE A 207 -11.80 -1.18 17.56
CA ILE A 207 -12.99 -0.34 17.62
C ILE A 207 -14.07 -1.13 18.35
N GLY A 208 -14.45 -0.68 19.55
CA GLY A 208 -15.55 -1.22 20.34
C GLY A 208 -16.93 -0.81 19.82
N ASN A 209 -17.94 -0.80 20.70
CA ASN A 209 -19.35 -0.50 20.37
C ASN A 209 -19.61 0.94 19.92
N VAL A 210 -19.20 1.27 18.68
CA VAL A 210 -19.27 2.62 18.16
C VAL A 210 -19.85 2.68 16.75
N PRO A 211 -20.88 3.50 16.49
CA PRO A 211 -21.29 3.82 15.13
C PRO A 211 -20.13 4.57 14.44
N LEU A 212 -19.58 4.03 13.36
CA LEU A 212 -18.57 4.73 12.56
C LEU A 212 -19.24 5.55 11.46
N LYS A 213 -18.79 6.80 11.30
CA LYS A 213 -19.14 7.66 10.18
C LYS A 213 -17.87 7.82 9.33
N GLN A 214 -17.69 6.88 8.41
CA GLN A 214 -16.72 6.94 7.29
C GLN A 214 -15.25 7.26 7.65
N PRO A 215 -14.56 6.47 8.49
CA PRO A 215 -13.13 6.69 8.68
C PRO A 215 -12.36 6.33 7.39
N ASN A 216 -11.53 7.24 6.89
CA ASN A 216 -10.48 6.92 5.91
C ASN A 216 -9.25 6.43 6.71
N VAL A 217 -9.15 5.11 6.87
CA VAL A 217 -7.97 4.49 7.49
C VAL A 217 -6.98 4.13 6.39
N THR A 218 -5.83 4.79 6.38
CA THR A 218 -4.70 4.45 5.51
C THR A 218 -3.55 3.98 6.39
N ALA A 219 -3.33 2.67 6.46
CA ALA A 219 -2.28 2.11 7.32
C ALA A 219 -1.44 1.01 6.65
N TYR A 220 -0.11 1.07 6.86
CA TYR A 220 0.85 0.05 6.43
C TYR A 220 0.94 -1.04 7.50
N LEU A 221 0.49 -2.27 7.21
CA LEU A 221 0.29 -3.37 8.18
C LEU A 221 -0.68 -2.99 9.31
N SER A 222 -1.93 -3.42 9.24
CA SER A 222 -2.87 -3.28 10.37
C SER A 222 -3.86 -4.44 10.37
N ALA A 223 -4.14 -4.98 11.55
CA ALA A 223 -5.33 -5.79 11.78
C ALA A 223 -6.44 -4.82 12.23
N LEU A 224 -7.58 -4.86 11.55
CA LEU A 224 -8.80 -4.18 11.97
C LEU A 224 -9.70 -5.22 12.64
N THR A 225 -9.96 -5.05 13.93
CA THR A 225 -10.93 -5.87 14.66
C THR A 225 -12.05 -4.94 15.13
N ALA A 226 -13.22 -5.08 14.51
CA ALA A 226 -14.44 -4.38 14.91
C ALA A 226 -15.36 -5.40 15.59
N SER A 227 -15.79 -5.11 16.83
CA SER A 227 -16.55 -6.09 17.63
C SER A 227 -18.07 -5.97 17.52
N THR A 228 -18.62 -4.97 16.81
CA THR A 228 -20.07 -4.78 16.66
C THR A 228 -20.49 -4.04 15.38
N ALA A 229 -21.81 -4.08 15.13
CA ALA A 229 -22.53 -3.54 13.97
C ALA A 229 -22.32 -2.04 13.71
N GLY A 230 -21.26 -1.70 12.99
CA GLY A 230 -21.04 -0.37 12.40
C GLY A 230 -20.61 -0.49 10.93
N LYS A 231 -21.17 0.35 10.06
CA LYS A 231 -20.74 0.42 8.65
C LYS A 231 -19.34 1.04 8.58
N VAL A 232 -18.33 0.26 8.20
CA VAL A 232 -17.01 0.79 7.81
C VAL A 232 -17.15 1.33 6.39
N GLY A 233 -16.91 2.64 6.18
CA GLY A 233 -17.11 3.29 4.89
C GLY A 233 -16.09 2.87 3.83
N SER A 234 -14.79 2.92 4.17
CA SER A 234 -13.67 2.54 3.31
C SER A 234 -12.48 2.11 4.17
N TYR A 235 -11.82 0.99 3.86
CA TYR A 235 -10.63 0.53 4.58
C TYR A 235 -9.52 0.22 3.60
N TYR A 236 -8.37 0.90 3.73
CA TYR A 236 -7.20 0.72 2.86
C TYR A 236 -6.03 0.16 3.69
N ALA A 237 -5.79 -1.15 3.55
CA ALA A 237 -4.66 -1.81 4.20
C ALA A 237 -3.81 -2.63 3.22
N TYR A 238 -2.49 -2.57 3.43
CA TYR A 238 -1.49 -3.17 2.55
C TYR A 238 -1.18 -4.66 2.86
N THR A 239 -1.55 -5.14 4.04
CA THR A 239 -1.57 -6.55 4.47
C THR A 239 -2.42 -6.61 5.74
N SER A 240 -3.57 -7.25 5.71
CA SER A 240 -4.44 -7.37 6.88
C SER A 240 -5.00 -8.79 7.00
N GLN A 241 -4.95 -9.32 8.22
CA GLN A 241 -5.83 -10.40 8.65
C GLN A 241 -7.02 -9.68 9.30
N THR A 242 -8.15 -9.62 8.61
CA THR A 242 -9.36 -8.99 9.13
C THR A 242 -10.19 -10.08 9.80
N THR A 243 -10.24 -10.09 11.12
CA THR A 243 -11.13 -10.99 11.88
C THR A 243 -12.30 -10.15 12.38
N ILE A 244 -13.49 -10.37 11.79
CA ILE A 244 -14.75 -9.79 12.29
C ILE A 244 -15.36 -10.84 13.21
N GLU A 245 -15.19 -10.69 14.51
CA GLU A 245 -15.87 -11.54 15.50
C GLU A 245 -17.23 -10.93 15.82
N ALA A 246 -18.22 -11.16 14.95
CA ALA A 246 -19.59 -10.72 15.21
C ALA A 246 -20.38 -11.80 15.98
N PRO A 247 -21.04 -11.47 17.11
CA PRO A 247 -21.99 -12.37 17.74
C PRO A 247 -23.27 -12.48 16.89
N ALA A 248 -23.44 -13.61 16.21
CA ALA A 248 -24.70 -14.24 15.75
C ALA A 248 -25.78 -13.43 15.00
N GLN A 249 -25.55 -12.20 14.53
CA GLN A 249 -26.48 -11.53 13.61
C GLN A 249 -25.84 -11.11 12.29
N THR A 250 -26.44 -11.62 11.21
CA THR A 250 -26.12 -11.43 9.81
C THR A 250 -26.09 -9.93 9.46
N GLN A 251 -24.91 -9.39 9.13
CA GLN A 251 -24.82 -8.05 8.55
C GLN A 251 -23.95 -8.05 7.28
N TYR A 252 -24.48 -7.41 6.25
CA TYR A 252 -23.86 -7.23 4.95
C TYR A 252 -22.86 -6.07 5.01
N VAL A 253 -21.60 -6.35 4.66
CA VAL A 253 -20.62 -5.30 4.34
C VAL A 253 -21.00 -4.77 2.96
N ASP A 254 -21.74 -3.66 2.94
CA ASP A 254 -22.45 -3.19 1.75
C ASP A 254 -21.51 -2.70 0.63
N ASN A 255 -20.27 -2.27 0.94
CA ASN A 255 -19.28 -1.91 -0.08
C ASN A 255 -17.83 -1.95 0.46
N ALA A 256 -17.16 -3.09 0.39
CA ALA A 256 -15.70 -3.12 0.46
C ALA A 256 -15.14 -2.69 -0.90
N TYR A 257 -14.93 -1.38 -1.09
CA TYR A 257 -14.30 -0.87 -2.31
C TYR A 257 -12.82 -1.30 -2.33
N SER A 258 -12.54 -2.26 -3.21
CA SER A 258 -11.28 -2.49 -3.93
C SER A 258 -9.97 -2.17 -3.17
N PHE A 259 -9.19 -3.23 -2.91
CA PHE A 259 -7.75 -3.11 -2.65
C PHE A 259 -7.08 -2.33 -3.80
N TYR A 260 -6.79 -1.05 -3.59
CA TYR A 260 -5.93 -0.28 -4.49
C TYR A 260 -4.49 -0.70 -4.20
N VAL A 261 -3.94 -1.59 -5.04
CA VAL A 261 -2.50 -1.88 -5.02
C VAL A 261 -1.81 -0.67 -5.64
N HIS A 262 -1.20 0.15 -4.80
CA HIS A 262 -0.42 1.31 -5.23
C HIS A 262 0.67 0.90 -6.23
N GLU A 263 0.93 1.70 -7.27
CA GLU A 263 1.85 1.41 -8.39
C GLU A 263 3.27 1.01 -7.92
N SER A 264 3.72 1.53 -6.77
CA SER A 264 4.99 1.13 -6.15
C SER A 264 5.06 -0.32 -5.66
N MET A 265 3.93 -1.03 -5.54
CA MET A 265 3.85 -2.45 -5.21
C MET A 265 3.73 -3.37 -6.43
N GLU A 266 3.48 -2.82 -7.62
CA GLU A 266 3.48 -3.59 -8.87
C GLU A 266 4.86 -4.23 -9.11
N ASN A 267 5.93 -3.55 -8.65
CA ASN A 267 7.30 -4.08 -8.65
C ASN A 267 7.60 -5.12 -7.55
N ARG A 268 6.80 -5.20 -6.47
CA ARG A 268 7.07 -6.13 -5.35
C ARG A 268 6.25 -7.41 -5.42
N ILE A 269 5.06 -7.38 -6.00
CA ILE A 269 4.24 -8.59 -6.22
C ILE A 269 4.84 -9.45 -7.35
N ASN A 270 5.59 -8.84 -8.28
CA ASN A 270 6.22 -9.54 -9.41
C ASN A 270 7.56 -10.22 -9.11
N ALA A 271 8.21 -9.97 -7.97
CA ALA A 271 9.65 -10.23 -7.85
C ALA A 271 10.05 -11.62 -7.33
N THR A 272 9.14 -12.47 -6.83
CA THR A 272 9.61 -13.73 -6.20
C THR A 272 8.78 -14.99 -6.43
N ASN A 273 7.50 -14.89 -6.83
CA ASN A 273 6.66 -16.09 -6.92
C ASN A 273 5.89 -16.28 -8.25
N GLY A 274 6.03 -15.39 -9.25
CA GLY A 274 5.42 -15.61 -10.57
C GLY A 274 3.91 -15.86 -10.58
N LYS A 275 3.20 -15.51 -9.51
CA LYS A 275 1.76 -15.75 -9.38
C LYS A 275 1.00 -14.47 -9.67
N TRP A 276 0.40 -14.43 -10.85
CA TRP A 276 -0.68 -13.53 -11.18
C TRP A 276 -1.86 -13.85 -10.24
N ALA A 277 -2.23 -12.91 -9.37
CA ALA A 277 -3.43 -13.05 -8.55
C ALA A 277 -4.64 -12.66 -9.40
N PHE A 278 -5.37 -13.66 -9.92
CA PHE A 278 -6.68 -13.46 -10.51
C PHE A 278 -7.71 -13.30 -9.39
N TYR A 279 -8.24 -12.09 -9.22
CA TYR A 279 -9.34 -11.85 -8.29
C TYR A 279 -10.63 -12.39 -8.89
N ASN A 280 -11.04 -13.59 -8.45
CA ASN A 280 -12.40 -14.08 -8.63
C ASN A 280 -13.23 -13.64 -7.41
N ASN A 281 -13.85 -12.47 -7.51
CA ASN A 281 -15.00 -12.14 -6.68
C ASN A 281 -16.24 -12.35 -7.55
N ALA A 282 -17.14 -13.26 -7.13
CA ALA A 282 -18.37 -13.57 -7.85
C ALA A 282 -19.30 -12.36 -8.10
N ASN A 283 -19.05 -11.23 -7.40
CA ASN A 283 -19.88 -10.03 -7.47
C ASN A 283 -19.23 -8.83 -8.18
N ILE A 284 -17.96 -8.94 -8.62
CA ILE A 284 -17.31 -7.89 -9.42
C ILE A 284 -16.76 -8.57 -10.68
N PRO A 285 -17.39 -8.37 -11.85
CA PRO A 285 -16.82 -8.89 -13.07
C PRO A 285 -15.45 -8.22 -13.24
N SER A 286 -14.39 -9.03 -13.19
CA SER A 286 -13.04 -8.59 -13.51
C SER A 286 -12.99 -8.24 -15.00
N TYR A 287 -13.43 -7.03 -15.33
CA TYR A 287 -13.28 -6.49 -16.67
C TYR A 287 -11.83 -6.05 -16.82
N PHE A 288 -10.98 -6.89 -17.40
CA PHE A 288 -9.78 -6.41 -18.08
C PHE A 288 -10.26 -5.46 -19.19
N LYS A 289 -10.31 -4.15 -18.90
CA LYS A 289 -10.62 -3.13 -19.92
C LYS A 289 -9.44 -2.89 -20.87
N GLY A 290 -8.32 -3.59 -20.68
CA GLY A 290 -7.08 -3.46 -21.45
C GLY A 290 -6.59 -4.79 -22.01
N LYS A 291 -5.41 -4.73 -22.64
CA LYS A 291 -4.70 -5.88 -23.19
C LYS A 291 -4.06 -6.71 -22.07
N ILE A 292 -4.01 -8.02 -22.25
CA ILE A 292 -3.39 -8.97 -21.33
C ILE A 292 -2.06 -9.41 -21.94
N GLY A 293 -0.95 -9.14 -21.24
CA GLY A 293 0.37 -9.65 -21.61
C GLY A 293 0.86 -10.65 -20.56
N ILE A 294 1.19 -11.87 -20.98
CA ILE A 294 1.88 -12.87 -20.17
C ILE A 294 3.32 -12.92 -20.68
N GLY A 295 4.28 -12.55 -19.83
CA GLY A 295 5.70 -12.50 -20.20
C GLY A 295 6.14 -11.21 -20.94
N THR A 296 5.21 -10.31 -21.26
CA THR A 296 5.49 -9.00 -21.87
C THR A 296 4.81 -7.85 -21.11
N LYS A 297 5.45 -6.68 -21.09
CA LYS A 297 4.88 -5.46 -20.46
C LYS A 297 4.10 -4.59 -21.46
N ALA A 298 4.24 -4.85 -22.75
CA ALA A 298 3.67 -4.03 -23.81
C ALA A 298 2.92 -4.90 -24.84
N PRO A 299 1.85 -5.61 -24.44
CA PRO A 299 1.11 -6.47 -25.36
C PRO A 299 0.57 -5.67 -26.56
N THR A 300 0.82 -6.16 -27.76
CA THR A 300 0.35 -5.57 -29.02
C THR A 300 -1.11 -5.94 -29.32
N GLU A 301 -1.57 -7.11 -28.88
CA GLU A 301 -2.93 -7.62 -29.03
C GLU A 301 -3.68 -7.73 -27.70
N MET A 302 -4.97 -8.11 -27.74
CA MET A 302 -5.79 -8.27 -26.53
C MET A 302 -5.24 -9.35 -25.58
N LEU A 303 -4.61 -10.38 -26.11
CA LEU A 303 -3.87 -11.39 -25.36
C LEU A 303 -2.55 -11.65 -26.09
N VAL A 304 -1.44 -11.47 -25.41
CA VAL A 304 -0.09 -11.83 -25.87
C VAL A 304 0.54 -12.74 -24.84
N ILE A 305 1.09 -13.86 -25.29
CA ILE A 305 1.93 -14.75 -24.48
C ILE A 305 3.31 -14.71 -25.13
N GLU A 306 4.30 -14.20 -24.41
CA GLU A 306 5.65 -13.95 -24.91
C GLU A 306 6.67 -14.64 -24.00
N ASN A 307 7.58 -15.38 -24.64
CA ASN A 307 8.70 -16.03 -23.97
C ASN A 307 10.03 -15.44 -24.49
N ASP A 308 10.43 -14.31 -23.93
CA ASP A 308 11.69 -13.64 -24.28
C ASP A 308 12.86 -14.21 -23.48
N GLY A 309 13.57 -15.16 -24.08
CA GLY A 309 14.80 -15.76 -23.51
C GLY A 309 14.56 -16.75 -22.36
N GLY A 310 13.34 -17.25 -22.18
CA GLY A 310 13.02 -18.30 -21.20
C GLY A 310 13.11 -19.73 -21.76
N SER A 311 12.67 -20.70 -20.96
CA SER A 311 12.54 -22.11 -21.38
C SER A 311 11.28 -22.29 -22.24
N ASP A 312 11.30 -23.26 -23.16
CA ASP A 312 10.22 -23.58 -24.12
C ASP A 312 8.82 -23.71 -23.47
N GLU A 313 8.76 -24.17 -22.22
CA GLU A 313 7.50 -24.42 -21.51
C GLU A 313 6.76 -23.13 -21.07
N LYS A 314 7.36 -21.94 -21.20
CA LYS A 314 6.82 -20.69 -20.63
C LYS A 314 5.74 -20.02 -21.48
N ASP A 315 5.67 -20.34 -22.76
CA ASP A 315 4.66 -19.88 -23.72
C ASP A 315 3.70 -20.98 -24.19
N ASP A 316 3.81 -22.17 -23.60
CA ASP A 316 2.91 -23.29 -23.86
C ASP A 316 1.48 -23.00 -23.40
N VAL A 317 0.51 -23.17 -24.31
CA VAL A 317 -0.91 -23.20 -23.97
C VAL A 317 -1.41 -24.63 -23.90
N ARG A 318 -1.80 -25.05 -22.70
CA ARG A 318 -2.23 -26.42 -22.43
C ARG A 318 -3.63 -26.45 -21.83
N ILE A 319 -4.56 -27.10 -22.53
CA ILE A 319 -5.94 -27.30 -22.07
C ILE A 319 -6.09 -28.77 -21.66
N LYS A 320 -6.39 -29.01 -20.37
CA LYS A 320 -6.54 -30.36 -19.81
C LYS A 320 -7.88 -30.50 -19.09
N THR A 321 -8.49 -31.67 -19.21
CA THR A 321 -9.69 -32.06 -18.48
C THR A 321 -9.47 -33.44 -17.88
N PHE A 322 -9.81 -33.59 -16.60
CA PHE A 322 -9.88 -34.87 -15.91
C PHE A 322 -11.34 -35.09 -15.52
N SER A 323 -12.07 -35.93 -16.25
CA SER A 323 -13.50 -36.13 -16.03
C SER A 323 -13.88 -37.59 -16.23
N SER A 324 -14.71 -38.12 -15.34
CA SER A 324 -15.37 -39.42 -15.48
C SER A 324 -16.72 -39.32 -16.21
N THR A 325 -17.18 -38.11 -16.52
CA THR A 325 -18.55 -37.83 -17.02
C THR A 325 -18.57 -37.18 -18.40
N GLY A 326 -17.52 -37.38 -19.21
CA GLY A 326 -17.51 -37.01 -20.64
C GLY A 326 -17.23 -35.54 -20.95
N SER A 327 -16.65 -34.78 -20.03
CA SER A 327 -16.24 -33.39 -20.32
C SER A 327 -15.02 -33.36 -21.24
N THR A 328 -15.06 -32.55 -22.30
CA THR A 328 -13.95 -32.40 -23.26
C THR A 328 -13.35 -30.99 -23.20
N PRO A 329 -12.01 -30.85 -23.20
CA PRO A 329 -11.38 -29.56 -23.40
C PRO A 329 -11.64 -29.08 -24.82
N SER A 330 -11.89 -27.77 -25.01
CA SER A 330 -12.06 -27.20 -26.35
C SER A 330 -11.53 -25.77 -26.42
N LEU A 331 -11.11 -25.38 -27.62
CA LEU A 331 -10.87 -24.00 -28.01
C LEU A 331 -12.01 -23.61 -28.96
N GLN A 332 -12.81 -22.62 -28.55
CA GLN A 332 -13.94 -22.15 -29.34
C GLN A 332 -13.69 -20.72 -29.81
N VAL A 333 -13.91 -20.49 -31.11
CA VAL A 333 -13.89 -19.15 -31.68
C VAL A 333 -15.30 -18.84 -32.16
N MET A 334 -15.88 -17.76 -31.63
CA MET A 334 -17.23 -17.33 -31.94
C MET A 334 -17.20 -15.94 -32.56
N ARG A 335 -18.01 -15.74 -33.59
CA ARG A 335 -18.17 -14.45 -34.24
C ARG A 335 -19.64 -14.17 -34.48
N ALA A 336 -20.03 -12.94 -34.21
CA ALA A 336 -21.23 -12.31 -34.74
C ALA A 336 -20.82 -10.98 -35.39
N ARG A 337 -21.68 -10.41 -36.22
CA ARG A 337 -21.58 -8.98 -36.58
C ARG A 337 -22.27 -8.15 -35.49
N GLY A 338 -22.18 -6.82 -35.59
CA GLY A 338 -22.85 -5.90 -34.66
C GLY A 338 -22.11 -5.77 -33.33
N SER A 339 -22.86 -5.51 -32.25
CA SER A 339 -22.31 -5.38 -30.89
C SER A 339 -22.80 -6.51 -30.00
N ALA A 340 -22.20 -6.68 -28.83
CA ALA A 340 -22.69 -7.66 -27.85
C ALA A 340 -24.15 -7.38 -27.41
N ALA A 341 -24.57 -6.11 -27.38
CA ALA A 341 -25.94 -5.73 -27.04
C ALA A 341 -26.93 -5.92 -28.20
N ALA A 342 -26.44 -5.94 -29.44
CA ALA A 342 -27.25 -6.09 -30.65
C ALA A 342 -26.46 -6.90 -31.69
N PRO A 343 -26.35 -8.23 -31.51
CA PRO A 343 -25.63 -9.08 -32.44
C PRO A 343 -26.39 -9.17 -33.76
N VAL A 344 -25.64 -9.21 -34.85
CA VAL A 344 -26.16 -9.33 -36.22
C VAL A 344 -25.66 -10.63 -36.83
N ALA A 345 -26.52 -11.27 -37.61
CA ALA A 345 -26.19 -12.51 -38.31
C ALA A 345 -24.98 -12.33 -39.24
N LEU A 346 -24.21 -13.40 -39.39
CA LEU A 346 -23.08 -13.46 -40.31
C LEU A 346 -23.58 -13.44 -41.77
N GLN A 347 -22.70 -12.98 -42.68
CA GLN A 347 -22.93 -12.98 -44.12
C GLN A 347 -21.91 -13.90 -44.81
N ASN A 348 -22.29 -14.50 -45.95
CA ASN A 348 -21.40 -15.33 -46.76
C ASN A 348 -20.05 -14.63 -47.00
N GLY A 349 -18.95 -15.31 -46.66
CA GLY A 349 -17.58 -14.81 -46.72
C GLY A 349 -17.02 -14.30 -45.39
N ASP A 350 -17.82 -14.15 -44.34
CA ASP A 350 -17.31 -13.76 -43.02
C ASP A 350 -16.32 -14.79 -42.47
N SER A 351 -15.13 -14.34 -42.06
CA SER A 351 -14.15 -15.21 -41.38
C SER A 351 -14.62 -15.54 -39.97
N LEU A 352 -14.77 -16.83 -39.66
CA LEU A 352 -15.18 -17.30 -38.34
C LEU A 352 -14.02 -17.35 -37.35
N GLY A 353 -12.80 -17.56 -37.85
CA GLY A 353 -11.60 -17.71 -37.06
C GLY A 353 -10.53 -18.51 -37.80
N GLY A 354 -9.38 -18.69 -37.15
CA GLY A 354 -8.32 -19.53 -37.68
C GLY A 354 -7.19 -19.77 -36.68
N LEU A 355 -6.36 -20.76 -37.01
CA LEU A 355 -5.09 -21.05 -36.37
C LEU A 355 -3.97 -20.70 -37.35
N GLY A 356 -3.07 -19.81 -36.95
CA GLY A 356 -2.01 -19.31 -37.81
C GLY A 356 -0.61 -19.54 -37.27
N PHE A 357 0.30 -19.76 -38.21
CA PHE A 357 1.73 -19.88 -37.96
C PHE A 357 2.42 -18.71 -38.67
N ILE A 358 3.03 -17.84 -37.87
CA ILE A 358 3.65 -16.60 -38.32
C ILE A 358 5.14 -16.64 -37.95
N GLY A 359 6.00 -16.53 -38.95
CA GLY A 359 7.44 -16.39 -38.74
C GLY A 359 7.87 -14.92 -38.65
N TYR A 360 8.93 -14.67 -37.88
CA TYR A 360 9.66 -13.41 -37.90
C TYR A 360 10.53 -13.35 -39.16
N LEU A 361 10.33 -12.33 -39.99
CA LEU A 361 11.16 -12.01 -41.16
C LEU A 361 12.19 -10.94 -40.78
N SER A 362 13.01 -10.49 -41.72
CA SER A 362 14.10 -9.53 -41.42
C SER A 362 13.66 -8.23 -40.73
N THR A 363 12.40 -7.82 -40.89
CA THR A 363 11.86 -6.56 -40.35
C THR A 363 10.67 -6.73 -39.39
N GLY A 364 10.24 -7.96 -39.10
CA GLY A 364 9.08 -8.20 -38.24
C GLY A 364 8.32 -9.48 -38.54
N PHE A 365 7.31 -9.77 -37.73
CA PHE A 365 6.38 -10.87 -37.97
C PHE A 365 5.56 -10.65 -39.25
N SER A 366 5.45 -11.71 -40.06
CA SER A 366 4.70 -11.66 -41.33
C SER A 366 3.19 -11.48 -41.09
N THR A 367 2.60 -10.44 -41.70
CA THR A 367 1.14 -10.27 -41.78
C THR A 367 0.74 -10.04 -43.24
N PRO A 368 -0.27 -10.75 -43.77
CA PRO A 368 -1.14 -11.75 -43.13
C PRO A 368 -0.47 -13.11 -42.87
N MET A 369 -1.18 -14.00 -42.15
CA MET A 369 -0.73 -15.36 -41.80
C MET A 369 -0.11 -16.10 -43.00
N GLY A 370 1.17 -16.49 -42.86
CA GLY A 370 1.87 -17.27 -43.89
C GLY A 370 1.28 -18.66 -44.07
N THR A 371 1.18 -19.43 -42.98
CA THR A 371 0.60 -20.78 -42.97
C THR A 371 -0.52 -20.83 -41.95
N GLY A 372 -1.59 -21.59 -42.22
CA GLY A 372 -2.66 -21.73 -41.24
C GLY A 372 -3.88 -22.49 -41.71
N ILE A 373 -4.83 -22.59 -40.78
CA ILE A 373 -6.15 -23.19 -40.97
C ILE A 373 -7.17 -22.10 -40.70
N THR A 374 -8.07 -21.82 -41.63
CA THR A 374 -9.11 -20.78 -41.47
C THR A 374 -10.47 -21.31 -41.84
N SER A 375 -11.53 -20.83 -41.18
CA SER A 375 -12.91 -21.15 -41.53
C SER A 375 -13.67 -19.90 -41.93
N LEU A 376 -14.42 -19.98 -43.04
CA LEU A 376 -15.33 -18.94 -43.51
C LEU A 376 -16.77 -19.41 -43.37
N TYR A 377 -17.64 -18.48 -43.01
CA TYR A 377 -19.08 -18.66 -43.07
C TYR A 377 -19.55 -18.62 -44.53
N LYS A 378 -20.32 -19.62 -44.94
CA LYS A 378 -20.84 -19.80 -46.31
C LYS A 378 -22.36 -19.67 -46.39
N GLY A 379 -23.03 -19.52 -45.25
CA GLY A 379 -24.47 -19.37 -45.17
C GLY A 379 -24.98 -17.97 -45.49
N ASN A 380 -26.27 -17.77 -45.26
CA ASN A 380 -27.01 -16.53 -45.52
C ASN A 380 -27.46 -15.80 -44.24
N GLY A 381 -26.93 -16.19 -43.08
CA GLY A 381 -27.33 -15.70 -41.76
C GLY A 381 -28.37 -16.57 -41.06
N THR A 382 -28.93 -17.57 -41.74
CA THR A 382 -29.94 -18.50 -41.17
C THR A 382 -29.49 -19.96 -41.13
N THR A 383 -28.41 -20.31 -41.84
CA THR A 383 -27.83 -21.65 -41.87
C THR A 383 -26.46 -21.70 -41.18
N TYR A 384 -25.94 -22.89 -40.87
CA TYR A 384 -24.59 -23.08 -40.30
C TYR A 384 -23.58 -23.57 -41.34
N LEU A 385 -23.75 -23.16 -42.60
CA LEU A 385 -22.83 -23.56 -43.66
C LEU A 385 -21.48 -22.85 -43.48
N THR A 386 -20.41 -23.64 -43.42
CA THR A 386 -19.03 -23.16 -43.22
C THR A 386 -18.07 -23.97 -44.09
N ASN A 387 -16.93 -23.38 -44.46
CA ASN A 387 -15.84 -24.12 -45.09
C ASN A 387 -14.64 -24.26 -44.13
N LEU A 388 -13.63 -25.03 -44.56
CA LEU A 388 -12.32 -25.11 -43.91
C LEU A 388 -11.22 -24.99 -44.97
N GLU A 389 -10.31 -24.04 -44.77
CA GLU A 389 -9.20 -23.74 -45.69
C GLU A 389 -7.86 -24.04 -45.02
N PHE A 390 -7.01 -24.80 -45.72
CA PHE A 390 -5.62 -25.02 -45.37
C PHE A 390 -4.74 -24.15 -46.26
N LYS A 391 -3.93 -23.28 -45.64
CA LYS A 391 -3.12 -22.27 -46.30
C LYS A 391 -1.64 -22.52 -46.09
N THR A 392 -0.86 -22.37 -47.16
CA THR A 392 0.60 -22.25 -47.10
C THR A 392 1.04 -21.08 -47.97
N SER A 393 1.99 -20.30 -47.48
CA SER A 393 2.46 -19.07 -48.14
C SER A 393 1.31 -18.14 -48.57
N ASN A 394 0.31 -17.99 -47.69
CA ASN A 394 -0.90 -17.20 -47.89
C ASN A 394 -1.74 -17.62 -49.12
N LYS A 395 -1.65 -18.88 -49.53
CA LYS A 395 -2.46 -19.47 -50.61
C LYS A 395 -3.23 -20.68 -50.10
N THR A 396 -4.52 -20.78 -50.43
CA THR A 396 -5.34 -21.96 -50.13
C THR A 396 -4.86 -23.15 -50.96
N GLN A 397 -4.28 -24.14 -50.30
CA GLN A 397 -3.81 -25.37 -50.93
C GLN A 397 -4.87 -26.47 -50.88
N ALA A 398 -5.64 -26.52 -49.79
CA ALA A 398 -6.75 -27.44 -49.65
C ALA A 398 -7.98 -26.72 -49.07
N LEU A 399 -9.17 -27.13 -49.52
CA LEU A 399 -10.45 -26.57 -49.13
C LEU A 399 -11.46 -27.69 -48.91
N ILE A 400 -12.09 -27.74 -47.75
CA ILE A 400 -13.30 -28.53 -47.53
C ILE A 400 -14.48 -27.56 -47.60
N SER A 401 -15.35 -27.72 -48.59
CA SER A 401 -16.52 -26.85 -48.75
C SER A 401 -17.63 -27.15 -47.74
N GLU A 402 -18.63 -26.28 -47.72
CA GLU A 402 -19.86 -26.44 -46.95
C GLU A 402 -20.67 -27.70 -47.29
N ASP A 403 -20.45 -28.29 -48.48
CA ASP A 403 -21.03 -29.57 -48.92
C ASP A 403 -20.17 -30.80 -48.57
N GLY A 404 -19.07 -30.59 -47.85
CA GLY A 404 -18.11 -31.63 -47.48
C GLY A 404 -17.26 -32.12 -48.64
N ASN A 405 -17.11 -31.35 -49.71
CA ASN A 405 -16.25 -31.71 -50.84
C ASN A 405 -14.82 -31.20 -50.61
N LEU A 406 -13.82 -32.01 -50.93
CA LEU A 406 -12.39 -31.66 -50.81
C LEU A 406 -11.84 -31.16 -52.15
N GLY A 407 -11.35 -29.92 -52.15
CA GLY A 407 -10.57 -29.35 -53.25
C GLY A 407 -9.08 -29.29 -52.91
N ILE A 408 -8.22 -29.69 -53.83
CA ILE A 408 -6.76 -29.51 -53.77
C ILE A 408 -6.34 -28.60 -54.92
N ASN A 409 -5.65 -27.50 -54.61
CA ASN A 409 -5.27 -26.43 -55.54
C ASN A 409 -6.45 -25.82 -56.32
N ALA A 410 -7.68 -26.00 -55.84
CA ALA A 410 -8.87 -25.74 -56.65
C ALA A 410 -9.16 -24.25 -56.87
N GLY A 411 -8.63 -23.35 -56.03
CA GLY A 411 -8.84 -21.89 -56.07
C GLY A 411 -10.30 -21.43 -55.85
N ALA A 412 -11.27 -22.28 -56.15
CA ALA A 412 -12.72 -22.09 -56.07
C ALA A 412 -13.38 -23.32 -55.40
N ALA A 413 -14.70 -23.24 -55.22
CA ALA A 413 -15.49 -24.33 -54.62
C ALA A 413 -15.29 -25.66 -55.38
N PRO A 414 -15.02 -26.78 -54.69
CA PRO A 414 -14.85 -28.08 -55.31
C PRO A 414 -16.14 -28.56 -55.99
N LYS A 415 -16.05 -29.04 -57.22
CA LYS A 415 -17.20 -29.47 -58.05
C LYS A 415 -17.60 -30.94 -57.86
N ALA A 416 -16.79 -31.70 -57.13
CA ALA A 416 -16.98 -33.13 -56.86
C ALA A 416 -16.42 -33.45 -55.47
N LYS A 417 -16.71 -34.64 -54.94
CA LYS A 417 -16.26 -35.07 -53.60
C LYS A 417 -14.75 -34.91 -53.40
N LEU A 418 -13.98 -35.17 -54.46
CA LEU A 418 -12.58 -34.82 -54.58
C LEU A 418 -12.38 -34.05 -55.89
N HIS A 419 -11.84 -32.83 -55.81
CA HIS A 419 -11.51 -32.00 -56.97
C HIS A 419 -10.04 -31.56 -56.89
N VAL A 420 -9.19 -32.16 -57.71
CA VAL A 420 -7.75 -31.86 -57.73
C VAL A 420 -7.42 -31.10 -59.00
N ILE A 421 -6.86 -29.89 -58.85
CA ILE A 421 -6.34 -29.11 -59.98
C ILE A 421 -4.83 -29.27 -60.05
N LYS A 422 -4.35 -29.57 -61.26
CA LYS A 422 -2.93 -29.68 -61.57
C LYS A 422 -2.24 -28.31 -61.45
N GLY A 423 -1.16 -28.22 -60.69
CA GLY A 423 -0.29 -27.04 -60.69
C GLY A 423 0.53 -26.92 -61.98
N ILE A 424 1.03 -25.71 -62.29
CA ILE A 424 1.79 -25.45 -63.52
C ILE A 424 3.07 -26.29 -63.61
N SER A 425 3.71 -26.56 -62.47
CA SER A 425 4.94 -27.37 -62.37
C SER A 425 4.69 -28.87 -62.23
N ASP A 426 3.45 -29.29 -62.00
CA ASP A 426 3.17 -30.70 -61.72
C ASP A 426 3.19 -31.49 -63.03
N ILE A 427 3.61 -32.76 -62.97
CA ILE A 427 3.53 -33.65 -64.13
C ILE A 427 2.09 -34.18 -64.33
N THR A 428 1.39 -34.46 -63.24
CA THR A 428 -0.01 -34.95 -63.18
C THR A 428 -0.69 -34.39 -61.92
N PRO A 429 -2.01 -34.12 -61.92
CA PRO A 429 -2.72 -33.72 -60.70
C PRO A 429 -2.69 -34.80 -59.61
N VAL A 430 -2.63 -36.08 -59.99
CA VAL A 430 -2.67 -37.22 -59.06
C VAL A 430 -1.73 -38.32 -59.55
N ILE A 431 -0.94 -38.88 -58.63
CA ILE A 431 -0.16 -40.12 -58.83
C ILE A 431 -0.81 -41.21 -57.97
N VAL A 432 -1.31 -42.27 -58.61
CA VAL A 432 -1.84 -43.44 -57.90
C VAL A 432 -0.82 -44.57 -57.97
N THR A 433 -0.18 -44.85 -56.83
CA THR A 433 0.76 -45.96 -56.65
C THR A 433 0.04 -47.18 -56.08
N GLY A 434 0.60 -48.38 -56.29
CA GLY A 434 0.05 -49.61 -55.71
C GLY A 434 -1.27 -50.07 -56.32
N LEU A 435 -1.62 -49.59 -57.52
CA LEU A 435 -2.75 -50.14 -58.26
C LEU A 435 -2.50 -51.61 -58.57
N PRO A 436 -3.49 -52.49 -58.38
CA PRO A 436 -3.44 -53.85 -58.90
C PRO A 436 -3.10 -53.81 -60.39
N SER A 437 -2.17 -54.66 -60.79
CA SER A 437 -1.67 -54.72 -62.15
C SER A 437 -1.97 -56.09 -62.73
N TYR A 438 -2.72 -56.11 -63.83
CA TYR A 438 -3.17 -57.33 -64.49
C TYR A 438 -2.49 -57.48 -65.84
N THR A 439 -2.45 -58.69 -66.38
CA THR A 439 -1.89 -58.93 -67.72
C THR A 439 -2.83 -58.51 -68.85
N THR A 440 -4.15 -58.48 -68.60
CA THR A 440 -5.19 -58.07 -69.55
C THR A 440 -6.26 -57.23 -68.87
N GLU A 441 -7.07 -56.51 -69.66
CA GLU A 441 -8.22 -55.76 -69.16
C GLU A 441 -9.27 -56.67 -68.51
N ASP A 442 -9.62 -57.78 -69.16
CA ASP A 442 -10.60 -58.77 -68.66
C ASP A 442 -10.22 -59.32 -67.28
N ALA A 443 -8.93 -59.55 -67.02
CA ALA A 443 -8.46 -60.03 -65.73
C ALA A 443 -8.72 -59.00 -64.60
N GLY A 444 -8.60 -57.70 -64.89
CA GLY A 444 -8.95 -56.66 -63.93
C GLY A 444 -10.45 -56.50 -63.73
N VAL A 445 -11.25 -56.59 -64.80
CA VAL A 445 -12.73 -56.53 -64.72
C VAL A 445 -13.30 -57.69 -63.91
N THR A 446 -12.73 -58.89 -64.07
CA THR A 446 -13.22 -60.11 -63.40
C THR A 446 -12.65 -60.34 -62.01
N ASP A 447 -11.67 -59.55 -61.57
CA ASP A 447 -11.10 -59.70 -60.22
C ASP A 447 -12.14 -59.38 -59.15
N THR A 448 -12.57 -60.41 -58.39
CA THR A 448 -13.54 -60.29 -57.31
C THR A 448 -13.05 -59.50 -56.09
N ALA A 449 -11.73 -59.36 -55.91
CA ALA A 449 -11.14 -58.57 -54.84
C ALA A 449 -11.15 -57.07 -55.16
N LEU A 450 -11.19 -56.69 -56.44
CA LEU A 450 -11.32 -55.31 -56.87
C LEU A 450 -12.81 -54.89 -56.81
N PRO A 451 -13.22 -53.90 -56.01
CA PRO A 451 -14.60 -53.44 -55.98
C PRO A 451 -14.99 -52.72 -57.29
N SER A 452 -16.29 -52.63 -57.57
CA SER A 452 -16.82 -51.79 -58.67
C SER A 452 -16.40 -50.33 -58.46
N GLY A 453 -16.00 -49.65 -59.53
CA GLY A 453 -15.34 -48.35 -59.51
C GLY A 453 -13.85 -48.38 -59.12
N GLY A 454 -13.30 -49.55 -58.80
CA GLY A 454 -11.90 -49.73 -58.48
C GLY A 454 -11.00 -49.42 -59.68
N LEU A 455 -9.91 -48.70 -59.42
CA LEU A 455 -8.90 -48.38 -60.42
C LEU A 455 -7.89 -49.52 -60.53
N TYR A 456 -7.45 -49.84 -61.75
CA TYR A 456 -6.38 -50.81 -61.98
C TYR A 456 -5.52 -50.48 -63.21
N LYS A 457 -4.40 -51.17 -63.35
CA LYS A 457 -3.49 -51.07 -64.49
C LYS A 457 -3.41 -52.40 -65.23
N VAL A 458 -3.09 -52.31 -66.52
CA VAL A 458 -2.70 -53.46 -67.34
C VAL A 458 -1.20 -53.35 -67.62
N ASN A 459 -0.45 -54.43 -67.41
CA ASN A 459 0.99 -54.49 -67.62
C ASN A 459 1.36 -54.04 -69.04
N GLY A 460 2.27 -53.06 -69.15
CA GLY A 460 2.67 -52.47 -70.43
C GLY A 460 1.72 -51.40 -70.98
N SER A 461 0.60 -51.12 -70.32
CA SER A 461 -0.29 -50.01 -70.66
C SER A 461 0.02 -48.77 -69.82
N ASN A 462 -0.08 -47.60 -70.45
CA ASN A 462 -0.06 -46.29 -69.78
C ASN A 462 -1.47 -45.77 -69.44
N VAL A 463 -2.49 -46.59 -69.68
CA VAL A 463 -3.89 -46.26 -69.42
C VAL A 463 -4.30 -46.75 -68.04
N LEU A 464 -5.07 -45.92 -67.33
CA LEU A 464 -5.74 -46.29 -66.09
C LEU A 464 -7.13 -46.83 -66.42
N TYR A 465 -7.45 -48.02 -65.93
CA TYR A 465 -8.75 -48.66 -66.14
C TYR A 465 -9.61 -48.54 -64.88
N VAL A 466 -10.92 -48.58 -65.07
CA VAL A 466 -11.93 -48.55 -64.00
C VAL A 466 -12.75 -49.83 -64.14
N LYS A 467 -12.88 -50.60 -63.05
CA LYS A 467 -13.80 -51.73 -63.03
C LYS A 467 -15.24 -51.19 -63.08
N PRO A 468 -16.07 -51.64 -64.03
CA PRO A 468 -17.43 -51.13 -64.20
C PRO A 468 -18.34 -51.35 -62.98
#